data_AF-A0A318JNR7-F1
#
_entry.id   AF-A0A318JNR7-F1
#
_cell.length_a   1.000
_cell.length_b   1.000
_cell.length_c   1.000
_cell.angle_alpha   90.00
_cell.angle_beta   90.00
_cell.angle_gamma   90.00
#
_symmetry.space_group_name_H-M   'P 1'
#
loop_
_entity.id
_entity.type
_entity.pdbx_description
1 polymer ?
#
loop_
_entity_poly.entity_id
_entity_poly.type
_entity_poly.pdbx_seq_one_letter_code
_entity_poly.pdbx_strand_id
1 'polypeptide(L)'
;MKSPARFGLVLSTAALLVAACGPQSTPVSGADLIDHTAGLVVPGSVHLTPGADRSRSAQLVHTAQQLYTFWHTGDSSYLDRALSPDFRDNTLPSGRPQGPAGPRAASAGFRVAVPDLTCELADLYLTDDTLTAAWCSAVTSPAA
;
A
#
# COMPACT_ATOMS: atom_id res chain seq x y z
N MET A 1 -88.77 18.14 8.62
CA MET A 1 -87.99 16.93 8.94
C MET A 1 -86.68 16.97 8.17
N LYS A 2 -85.57 16.73 8.86
CA LYS A 2 -84.19 17.13 8.53
C LYS A 2 -83.40 15.87 8.20
N SER A 3 -82.82 15.77 6.99
CA SER A 3 -81.91 14.69 6.60
C SER A 3 -80.46 15.12 6.80
N PRO A 4 -79.57 14.28 7.37
CA PRO A 4 -78.22 14.68 7.74
C PRO A 4 -77.21 14.49 6.60
N ALA A 5 -76.24 15.39 6.57
CA ALA A 5 -75.09 15.38 5.68
C ALA A 5 -74.16 14.20 6.00
N ARG A 6 -73.67 13.52 4.95
CA ARG A 6 -72.66 12.46 5.03
C ARG A 6 -71.27 13.11 5.01
N PHE A 7 -70.57 13.06 6.14
CA PHE A 7 -69.18 13.50 6.28
C PHE A 7 -68.26 12.36 5.81
N GLY A 8 -67.65 12.51 4.64
CA GLY A 8 -66.63 11.58 4.13
C GLY A 8 -65.28 11.88 4.77
N LEU A 9 -64.79 10.97 5.60
CA LEU A 9 -63.44 10.99 6.17
C LEU A 9 -62.42 10.62 5.08
N VAL A 10 -61.62 11.58 4.63
CA VAL A 10 -60.48 11.34 3.73
C VAL A 10 -59.28 10.94 4.60
N LEU A 11 -58.89 9.66 4.54
CA LEU A 11 -57.71 9.14 5.22
C LEU A 11 -56.46 9.42 4.36
N SER A 12 -55.79 10.55 4.59
CA SER A 12 -54.49 10.85 3.97
C SER A 12 -53.40 10.01 4.63
N THR A 13 -52.93 8.98 3.93
CA THR A 13 -51.72 8.24 4.27
C THR A 13 -50.48 9.10 3.99
N ALA A 14 -49.93 9.71 5.04
CA ALA A 14 -48.61 10.31 4.99
C ALA A 14 -47.54 9.20 4.92
N ALA A 15 -46.94 9.00 3.75
CA ALA A 15 -45.80 8.10 3.59
C ALA A 15 -44.54 8.76 4.21
N LEU A 16 -44.13 8.31 5.39
CA LEU A 16 -42.81 8.63 5.94
C LEU A 16 -41.74 7.88 5.15
N LEU A 17 -40.99 8.60 4.31
CA LEU A 17 -39.72 8.12 3.76
C LEU A 17 -38.65 8.21 4.86
N VAL A 18 -38.39 7.09 5.54
CA VAL A 18 -37.25 6.96 6.45
C VAL A 18 -35.99 6.79 5.58
N ALA A 19 -35.21 7.86 5.44
CA ALA A 19 -33.88 7.79 4.86
C ALA A 19 -32.97 7.02 5.83
N ALA A 20 -32.76 5.72 5.56
CA ALA A 20 -31.82 4.90 6.32
C ALA A 20 -30.39 5.34 6.02
N CYS A 21 -29.83 6.19 6.88
CA CYS A 21 -28.41 6.52 6.88
C CYS A 21 -27.65 5.32 7.46
N GLY A 22 -27.35 4.33 6.63
CA GLY A 22 -26.42 3.25 6.99
C GLY A 22 -24.99 3.80 7.13
N PRO A 23 -24.12 3.19 7.95
CA PRO A 23 -22.72 3.61 8.05
C PRO A 23 -22.07 3.48 6.67
N GLN A 24 -21.69 4.61 6.09
CA GLN A 24 -20.90 4.65 4.87
C GLN A 24 -19.45 4.36 5.26
N SER A 25 -18.97 3.14 5.00
CA SER A 25 -17.55 2.85 5.06
C SER A 25 -16.85 3.67 3.98
N THR A 26 -16.11 4.70 4.38
CA THR A 26 -15.29 5.47 3.46
C THR A 26 -14.28 4.52 2.81
N PRO A 27 -14.18 4.47 1.47
CA PRO A 27 -13.17 3.65 0.82
C PRO A 27 -11.78 4.07 1.29
N VAL A 28 -10.95 3.09 1.66
CA VAL A 28 -9.56 3.33 2.05
C VAL A 28 -8.81 3.81 0.81
N SER A 29 -8.27 5.03 0.87
CA SER A 29 -7.36 5.52 -0.16
C SER A 29 -5.97 4.94 0.08
N GLY A 30 -5.28 4.52 -0.97
CA GLY A 30 -3.90 4.04 -0.88
C GLY A 30 -2.94 5.10 -0.32
N ALA A 31 -3.19 6.38 -0.61
CA ALA A 31 -2.39 7.48 -0.07
C ALA A 31 -2.45 7.55 1.47
N ASP A 32 -3.59 7.18 2.08
CA ASP A 32 -3.76 7.22 3.54
C ASP A 32 -3.00 6.10 4.27
N LEU A 33 -2.43 5.16 3.52
CA LEU A 33 -1.68 4.01 4.06
C LEU A 33 -0.16 4.25 4.06
N ILE A 34 0.30 5.34 3.43
CA ILE A 34 1.71 5.66 3.29
C ILE A 34 2.24 6.14 4.64
N ASP A 35 3.34 5.54 5.11
CA ASP A 35 4.08 6.04 6.25
C ASP A 35 4.98 7.20 5.82
N HIS A 36 4.75 8.39 6.39
CA HIS A 36 5.50 9.62 6.11
C HIS A 36 6.61 9.89 7.13
N THR A 37 6.99 8.89 7.92
CA THR A 37 8.17 8.98 8.80
C THR A 37 9.40 9.34 7.97
N ALA A 38 10.14 10.35 8.44
CA ALA A 38 11.31 10.86 7.74
C ALA A 38 12.36 9.75 7.49
N GLY A 39 12.91 9.71 6.28
CA GLY A 39 13.93 8.75 5.87
C GLY A 39 13.40 7.48 5.21
N LEU A 40 12.09 7.25 5.19
CA LEU A 40 11.50 6.19 4.36
C LEU A 40 11.30 6.66 2.92
N VAL A 41 11.56 5.75 1.97
CA VAL A 41 11.12 5.92 0.59
C VAL A 41 9.59 6.01 0.57
N VAL A 42 9.08 7.04 -0.11
CA VAL A 42 7.65 7.28 -0.28
C VAL A 42 7.24 6.74 -1.64
N PRO A 43 6.25 5.82 -1.72
CA PRO A 43 5.74 5.37 -3.01
C PRO A 43 5.02 6.51 -3.72
N GLY A 44 5.18 6.59 -5.05
CA GLY A 44 4.45 7.56 -5.87
C GLY A 44 2.94 7.31 -5.87
N SER A 45 2.55 6.03 -5.91
CA SER A 45 1.16 5.60 -5.82
C SER A 45 0.98 4.28 -5.07
N VAL A 46 -0.22 4.07 -4.53
CA VAL A 46 -0.64 2.82 -3.89
C VAL A 46 -2.03 2.45 -4.41
N HIS A 47 -2.13 1.26 -5.02
CA HIS A 47 -3.33 0.69 -5.58
C HIS A 47 -3.79 -0.50 -4.74
N LEU A 48 -5.08 -0.50 -4.38
CA LEU A 48 -5.69 -1.50 -3.51
C LEU A 48 -6.85 -2.20 -4.22
N THR A 49 -7.02 -3.49 -3.95
CA THR A 49 -8.26 -4.20 -4.28
C THR A 49 -9.44 -3.58 -3.51
N PRO A 50 -10.62 -3.41 -4.13
CA PRO A 50 -11.82 -2.98 -3.41
C PRO A 50 -12.12 -3.89 -2.21
N GLY A 51 -12.38 -3.28 -1.04
CA GLY A 51 -12.65 -4.02 0.19
C GLY A 51 -11.41 -4.56 0.90
N ALA A 52 -10.19 -4.16 0.48
CA ALA A 52 -8.97 -4.52 1.17
C ALA A 52 -8.98 -4.13 2.66
N ASP A 53 -8.41 -5.00 3.51
CA ASP A 53 -8.25 -4.71 4.93
C ASP A 53 -7.24 -3.58 5.14
N ARG A 54 -7.65 -2.52 5.84
CA ARG A 54 -6.83 -1.31 6.04
C ARG A 54 -5.54 -1.61 6.79
N SER A 55 -5.62 -2.40 7.88
CA SER A 55 -4.50 -2.68 8.76
C SER A 55 -3.45 -3.51 8.04
N ARG A 56 -3.89 -4.57 7.36
CA ARG A 56 -3.04 -5.43 6.55
C ARG A 56 -2.40 -4.66 5.41
N SER A 57 -3.16 -3.83 4.71
CA SER A 57 -2.66 -3.03 3.60
C SER A 57 -1.61 -2.02 4.07
N ALA A 58 -1.83 -1.34 5.20
CA ALA A 58 -0.84 -0.45 5.82
C ALA A 58 0.45 -1.21 6.17
N GLN A 59 0.34 -2.43 6.69
CA GLN A 59 1.50 -3.26 7.00
C GLN A 59 2.29 -3.64 5.74
N LEU A 60 1.61 -4.03 4.66
CA LEU A 60 2.25 -4.33 3.37
C LEU A 60 2.94 -3.10 2.77
N VAL A 61 2.29 -1.93 2.80
CA VAL A 61 2.90 -0.66 2.36
C VAL A 61 4.16 -0.37 3.19
N HIS A 62 4.09 -0.45 4.51
CA HIS A 62 5.23 -0.20 5.38
C HIS A 62 6.39 -1.18 5.14
N THR A 63 6.10 -2.48 4.95
CA THR A 63 7.11 -3.49 4.59
C THR A 63 7.78 -3.15 3.25
N ALA A 64 7.01 -2.72 2.23
CA ALA A 64 7.59 -2.27 0.97
C ALA A 64 8.47 -1.04 1.16
N GLN A 65 8.01 -0.02 1.90
CA GLN A 65 8.80 1.18 2.17
C GLN A 65 10.14 0.84 2.83
N GLN A 66 10.15 -0.07 3.82
CA GLN A 66 11.39 -0.53 4.44
C GLN A 66 12.29 -1.26 3.42
N LEU A 67 11.76 -2.22 2.67
CA LEU A 67 12.54 -2.96 1.69
C LEU A 67 13.18 -2.03 0.64
N TYR A 68 12.43 -1.05 0.14
CA TYR A 68 12.93 -0.11 -0.86
C TYR A 68 13.83 0.96 -0.26
N THR A 69 13.66 1.31 1.02
CA THR A 69 14.63 2.15 1.75
C THR A 69 15.96 1.44 1.93
N PHE A 70 15.97 0.12 2.16
CA PHE A 70 17.20 -0.68 2.11
C PHE A 70 17.88 -0.59 0.74
N TRP A 71 17.12 -0.72 -0.36
CA TRP A 71 17.70 -0.60 -1.70
C TRP A 71 18.22 0.81 -2.01
N HIS A 72 17.57 1.85 -1.47
CA HIS A 72 17.98 3.25 -1.60
C HIS A 72 19.24 3.57 -0.79
N THR A 73 19.33 3.11 0.45
CA THR A 73 20.40 3.51 1.39
C THR A 73 21.54 2.49 1.50
N GLY A 74 21.24 1.21 1.33
CA GLY A 74 22.12 0.11 1.65
C GLY A 74 22.14 -0.27 3.14
N ASP A 75 21.39 0.42 4.01
CA ASP A 75 21.34 0.11 5.45
C ASP A 75 20.53 -1.18 5.70
N SER A 76 21.23 -2.21 6.15
CA SER A 76 20.66 -3.53 6.42
C SER A 76 19.59 -3.53 7.51
N SER A 77 19.54 -2.51 8.37
CA SER A 77 18.51 -2.40 9.41
C SER A 77 17.10 -2.37 8.82
N TYR A 78 16.92 -1.74 7.66
CA TYR A 78 15.64 -1.72 6.95
C TYR A 78 15.28 -3.09 6.37
N LEU A 79 16.28 -3.83 5.87
CA LEU A 79 16.06 -5.18 5.35
C LEU A 79 15.64 -6.15 6.46
N ASP A 80 16.27 -6.04 7.63
CA ASP A 80 15.96 -6.88 8.79
C ASP A 80 14.55 -6.65 9.33
N ARG A 81 14.01 -5.43 9.18
CA ARG A 81 12.60 -5.14 9.52
C ARG A 81 11.63 -5.60 8.42
N ALA A 82 12.07 -5.57 7.16
CA ALA A 82 11.22 -5.92 6.02
C ALA A 82 11.09 -7.43 5.77
N LEU A 83 12.15 -8.21 6.01
CA LEU A 83 12.21 -9.62 5.67
C LEU A 83 12.20 -10.54 6.89
N SER A 84 11.43 -11.62 6.80
CA SER A 84 11.54 -12.75 7.73
C SER A 84 12.92 -13.41 7.62
N PRO A 85 13.48 -13.97 8.73
CA PRO A 85 14.65 -14.83 8.68
C PRO A 85 14.52 -16.00 7.68
N ASP A 86 13.30 -16.48 7.45
CA ASP A 86 12.98 -17.58 6.53
C ASP A 86 12.66 -17.11 5.09
N PHE A 87 12.99 -15.86 4.74
CA PHE A 87 12.77 -15.33 3.40
C PHE A 87 13.38 -16.24 2.32
N ARG A 88 12.67 -16.38 1.20
CA ARG A 88 13.12 -17.17 0.05
C ARG A 88 12.96 -16.36 -1.24
N ASP A 89 14.07 -16.07 -1.88
CA ASP A 89 14.13 -15.54 -3.23
C ASP A 89 13.88 -16.69 -4.22
N ASN A 90 12.72 -16.64 -4.89
CA ASN A 90 12.33 -17.60 -5.92
C ASN A 90 12.91 -17.26 -7.29
N THR A 91 13.57 -16.10 -7.42
CA THR A 91 14.24 -15.59 -8.63
C THR A 91 15.75 -15.47 -8.43
N LEU A 92 16.29 -16.26 -7.49
CA LEU A 92 17.67 -16.18 -7.03
C LEU A 92 18.67 -16.35 -8.19
N PRO A 93 19.47 -15.32 -8.52
CA PRO A 93 20.51 -15.44 -9.53
C PRO A 93 21.60 -16.42 -9.10
N SER A 94 22.20 -17.13 -10.06
CA SER A 94 23.27 -18.09 -9.80
C SER A 94 24.42 -17.44 -9.01
N GLY A 95 24.91 -18.16 -7.99
CA GLY A 95 25.99 -17.69 -7.12
C GLY A 95 25.58 -16.72 -5.99
N ARG A 96 24.32 -16.26 -5.95
CA ARG A 96 23.83 -15.42 -4.85
C ARG A 96 23.37 -16.28 -3.66
N PRO A 97 23.67 -15.90 -2.41
CA PRO A 97 23.14 -16.59 -1.24
C PRO A 97 21.61 -16.52 -1.18
N GLN A 98 20.96 -17.60 -0.74
CA GLN A 98 19.54 -17.60 -0.44
C GLN A 98 19.26 -16.85 0.89
N GLY A 99 18.02 -16.40 1.08
CA GLY A 99 17.58 -15.72 2.30
C GLY A 99 18.01 -14.26 2.39
N PRO A 100 17.86 -13.63 3.57
CA PRO A 100 18.19 -12.21 3.76
C PRO A 100 19.65 -11.85 3.41
N ALA A 101 20.57 -12.83 3.42
CA ALA A 101 21.95 -12.63 2.99
C ALA A 101 22.07 -12.29 1.50
N GLY A 102 21.15 -12.77 0.65
CA GLY A 102 21.15 -12.53 -0.79
C GLY A 102 21.00 -11.06 -1.15
N PRO A 103 19.92 -10.37 -0.72
CA PRO A 103 19.75 -8.94 -0.95
C PRO A 103 20.89 -8.09 -0.37
N ARG A 104 21.43 -8.44 0.81
CA ARG A 104 22.62 -7.77 1.39
C ARG A 104 23.82 -7.83 0.45
N ALA A 105 24.16 -9.03 -0.02
CA ALA A 105 25.27 -9.23 -0.95
C ALA A 105 25.04 -8.49 -2.28
N ALA A 106 23.82 -8.53 -2.81
CA ALA A 106 23.46 -7.83 -4.04
C ALA A 106 23.56 -6.30 -3.90
N SER A 107 23.01 -5.73 -2.83
CA SER A 107 23.06 -4.30 -2.54
C SER A 107 24.50 -3.79 -2.38
N ALA A 108 25.34 -4.53 -1.64
CA ALA A 108 26.77 -4.21 -1.52
C ALA A 108 27.48 -4.30 -2.87
N GLY A 109 27.22 -5.34 -3.65
CA GLY A 109 27.80 -5.52 -4.98
C GLY A 109 27.44 -4.41 -5.97
N PHE A 110 26.16 -4.01 -6.02
CA PHE A 110 25.73 -2.90 -6.89
C PHE A 110 26.40 -1.58 -6.50
N ARG A 111 26.56 -1.30 -5.20
CA ARG A 111 27.18 -0.06 -4.72
C ARG A 111 28.68 0.03 -4.98
N VAL A 112 29.36 -1.09 -5.26
CA VAL A 112 30.74 -1.05 -5.78
C VAL A 112 30.78 -0.46 -7.18
N ALA A 113 29.79 -0.77 -8.01
CA ALA A 113 29.71 -0.28 -9.40
C ALA A 113 28.99 1.07 -9.52
N VAL A 114 28.03 1.34 -8.63
CA VAL A 114 27.19 2.54 -8.61
C VAL A 114 27.15 3.10 -7.17
N PRO A 115 28.17 3.86 -6.75
CA PRO A 115 28.31 4.32 -5.36
C PRO A 115 27.16 5.22 -4.89
N ASP A 116 26.53 5.95 -5.81
CA ASP A 116 25.40 6.85 -5.58
C ASP A 116 24.05 6.19 -5.94
N LEU A 117 23.97 4.85 -5.91
CA LEU A 117 22.73 4.13 -6.23
C LEU A 117 21.56 4.66 -5.40
N THR A 118 20.57 5.21 -6.09
CA THR A 118 19.27 5.54 -5.52
C THR A 118 18.19 4.60 -6.04
N CYS A 119 17.11 4.53 -5.29
CA CYS A 119 15.96 3.70 -5.60
C CYS A 119 14.68 4.53 -5.38
N GLU A 120 13.84 4.59 -6.40
CA GLU A 120 12.50 5.16 -6.36
C GLU A 120 11.46 4.05 -6.40
N LEU A 121 10.44 4.18 -5.55
CA LEU A 121 9.29 3.31 -5.54
C LEU A 121 8.14 4.02 -6.27
N ALA A 122 7.92 3.67 -7.53
CA ALA A 122 6.94 4.37 -8.36
C ALA A 122 5.51 3.99 -7.95
N ASP A 123 5.20 2.69 -8.04
CA ASP A 123 3.85 2.19 -7.80
C ASP A 123 3.87 0.94 -6.92
N LEU A 124 2.91 0.86 -6.02
CA LEU A 124 2.57 -0.35 -5.28
C LEU A 124 1.19 -0.85 -5.68
N TYR A 125 1.10 -2.13 -6.01
CA TYR A 125 -0.15 -2.84 -6.26
C TYR A 125 -0.33 -3.90 -5.19
N LEU A 126 -1.35 -3.78 -4.36
CA LEU A 126 -1.61 -4.68 -3.24
C LEU A 126 -2.83 -5.55 -3.52
N THR A 127 -2.68 -6.84 -3.27
CA THR A 127 -3.73 -7.85 -3.36
C THR A 127 -3.68 -8.72 -2.13
N ASP A 128 -4.68 -8.62 -1.26
CA ASP A 128 -4.85 -9.41 -0.02
C ASP A 128 -3.57 -9.51 0.86
N ASP A 129 -2.70 -10.47 0.55
CA ASP A 129 -1.45 -10.78 1.26
C ASP A 129 -0.16 -10.51 0.47
N THR A 130 -0.28 -10.14 -0.80
CA THR A 130 0.82 -9.93 -1.75
C THR A 130 0.91 -8.47 -2.18
N LEU A 131 2.12 -8.07 -2.56
CA LEU A 131 2.38 -6.77 -3.17
C LEU A 131 3.24 -6.96 -4.40
N THR A 132 2.96 -6.19 -5.44
CA THR A 132 3.83 -5.99 -6.60
C THR A 132 4.29 -4.55 -6.59
N ALA A 133 5.59 -4.34 -6.77
CA ALA A 133 6.19 -3.03 -6.72
C ALA A 133 6.91 -2.74 -8.04
N ALA A 134 6.51 -1.65 -8.69
CA ALA A 134 7.25 -1.08 -9.80
C ALA A 134 8.29 -0.11 -9.23
N TRP A 135 9.56 -0.36 -9.51
CA TRP A 135 10.65 0.48 -9.03
C TRP A 135 11.53 0.92 -10.18
N CYS A 136 12.12 2.11 -10.01
CA CYS A 136 13.12 2.65 -10.92
C CYS A 136 14.38 2.97 -10.13
N SER A 137 15.53 2.50 -10.59
CA SER A 137 16.82 2.96 -10.07
C SER A 137 17.21 4.21 -10.85
N ALA A 138 17.34 5.34 -10.17
CA ALA A 138 17.97 6.51 -10.76
C ALA A 138 19.48 6.44 -10.50
N VAL A 139 20.26 6.40 -11.57
CA VAL A 139 21.72 6.60 -11.53
C VAL A 139 21.98 8.03 -11.97
N THR A 140 22.42 8.88 -11.05
CA THR A 140 22.96 10.20 -11.41
C THR A 140 24.41 10.03 -11.84
N SER A 141 24.63 9.47 -13.03
CA SER A 141 25.97 9.50 -13.60
C SER A 141 26.39 10.97 -13.76
N PRO A 142 27.53 11.43 -13.19
CA PRO A 142 28.05 12.72 -13.60
C PRO A 142 28.47 12.57 -15.07
N ALA A 143 27.94 13.45 -15.92
CA ALA A 143 28.51 13.67 -17.23
C ALA A 143 30.02 13.93 -17.07
N ALA A 144 30.79 13.28 -17.94
CA ALA A 144 32.25 13.32 -18.03
C ALA A 144 32.84 14.74 -18.02
#